data_AF-A0A7Y5Q7W8-F1
#
_entry.id   AF-A0A7Y5Q7W8-F1
#
_cell.length_a   1.000
_cell.length_b   1.000
_cell.length_c   1.000
_cell.angle_alpha   90.00
_cell.angle_beta   90.00
_cell.angle_gamma   90.00
#
_symmetry.space_group_name_H-M   'P 1'
#
loop_
_entity.id
_entity.type
_entity.pdbx_description
1 polymer ?
#
loop_
_entity_poly.entity_id
_entity_poly.type
_entity_poly.pdbx_seq_one_letter_code
_entity_poly.pdbx_strand_id
1 'polypeptide(L)' 'MARILIVDDEPALLTLLQYRMDKLGHAVVAATTGAEAVERFQTEKPD' A
#
# COMPACT_ATOMS: atom_id res chain seq x y z
N MET A 1 13.90 -2.49 -5.49
CA MET A 1 12.94 -2.73 -4.41
C MET A 1 12.47 -1.36 -3.94
N ALA A 2 11.18 -1.09 -4.02
CA ALA A 2 10.56 0.15 -3.56
C ALA A 2 9.44 -0.19 -2.58
N ARG A 3 9.12 0.72 -1.68
CA ARG A 3 8.03 0.66 -0.72
C ARG A 3 6.88 1.51 -1.25
N ILE A 4 5.77 0.87 -1.59
CA ILE A 4 4.64 1.51 -2.27
C ILE A 4 3.45 1.57 -1.31
N LEU A 5 2.87 2.76 -1.12
CA LEU A 5 1.60 2.93 -0.43
C LEU A 5 0.45 2.89 -1.44
N ILE A 6 -0.51 2.00 -1.21
CA ILE A 6 -1.72 1.85 -2.03
C ILE A 6 -2.92 2.23 -1.17
N VAL A 7 -3.79 3.10 -1.69
CA VAL A 7 -4.95 3.62 -0.96
C VAL A 7 -6.19 3.37 -1.79
N ASP A 8 -7.09 2.54 -1.28
CA ASP A 8 -8.33 2.17 -1.96
C ASP A 8 -9.34 1.63 -0.93
N ASP A 9 -10.61 2.04 -1.01
CA ASP A 9 -11.65 1.65 -0.06
C ASP A 9 -12.18 0.23 -0.29
N GLU A 10 -11.82 -0.42 -1.42
CA GLU A 10 -12.17 -1.81 -1.72
C GLU A 10 -11.04 -2.78 -1.29
N PRO A 11 -11.23 -3.59 -0.23
CA PRO A 11 -10.17 -4.49 0.27
C PRO A 11 -9.72 -5.56 -0.74
N ALA A 12 -10.62 -5.94 -1.65
CA ALA A 12 -10.33 -6.90 -2.71
C ALA A 12 -9.27 -6.36 -3.69
N LEU A 13 -9.33 -5.05 -4.02
CA LEU A 13 -8.36 -4.44 -4.91
C LEU A 13 -7.00 -4.30 -4.23
N LEU A 14 -6.97 -3.89 -2.95
CA LEU A 14 -5.74 -3.84 -2.16
C LEU A 14 -5.02 -5.19 -2.14
N THR A 15 -5.76 -6.29 -1.92
CA THR A 15 -5.20 -7.65 -1.90
C THR A 15 -4.61 -8.04 -3.25
N LEU A 16 -5.32 -7.74 -4.35
CA LEU A 16 -4.85 -8.00 -5.71
C LEU A 16 -3.55 -7.23 -6.02
N LEU A 17 -3.51 -5.95 -5.66
CA LEU A 17 -2.36 -5.08 -5.92
C LEU A 17 -1.17 -5.45 -5.04
N GLN A 18 -1.39 -5.77 -3.77
CA GLN A 18 -0.36 -6.30 -2.86
C GLN A 18 0.32 -7.53 -3.46
N TYR A 19 -0.47 -8.53 -3.87
CA TYR A 19 0.08 -9.76 -4.48
C TYR A 19 0.90 -9.47 -5.74
N ARG A 20 0.41 -8.58 -6.61
CA ARG A 20 1.12 -8.23 -7.85
C ARG A 20 2.44 -7.52 -7.58
N MET A 21 2.47 -6.57 -6.65
CA MET A 21 3.67 -5.81 -6.32
C MET A 21 4.69 -6.66 -5.56
N ASP A 22 4.24 -7.55 -4.69
CA ASP A 22 5.10 -8.53 -4.01
C ASP A 22 5.80 -9.44 -5.03
N LYS A 23 5.06 -9.95 -6.03
CA LYS A 23 5.61 -10.71 -7.16
C LYS A 23 6.66 -9.94 -7.97
N LEU A 24 6.60 -8.61 -7.99
CA LEU A 24 7.56 -7.73 -8.65
C LEU A 24 8.74 -7.33 -7.72
N GLY A 25 8.76 -7.78 -6.47
CA GLY A 25 9.82 -7.51 -5.50
C GLY A 25 9.72 -6.13 -4.83
N HIS A 26 8.51 -5.57 -4.75
CA HIS A 26 8.22 -4.34 -4.01
C HIS A 26 7.59 -4.65 -2.66
N ALA A 27 7.86 -3.81 -1.66
CA ALA A 27 7.13 -3.84 -0.40
C ALA A 27 5.86 -3.00 -0.53
N VAL A 28 4.72 -3.51 -0.05
CA VAL A 28 3.45 -2.78 -0.12
C VAL A 28 2.95 -2.44 1.27
N VAL A 29 2.51 -1.20 1.42
CA VAL A 29 1.72 -0.70 2.53
C VAL A 29 0.34 -0.37 1.96
N ALA A 30 -0.75 -0.78 2.61
CA ALA A 30 -2.10 -0.51 2.12
C ALA A 30 -2.93 0.26 3.13
N ALA A 31 -3.82 1.12 2.68
CA ALA A 31 -4.79 1.83 3.51
C ALA A 31 -6.18 1.78 2.87
N THR A 32 -7.24 1.70 3.66
CA THR A 32 -8.63 1.75 3.18
C THR A 32 -9.28 3.11 3.38
N THR A 33 -8.60 4.04 4.05
CA THR A 33 -9.09 5.41 4.27
C THR A 33 -7.98 6.43 4.08
N GLY A 34 -8.36 7.68 3.79
CA GLY A 34 -7.40 8.78 3.68
C GLY A 34 -6.65 9.06 4.99
N ALA A 35 -7.33 8.96 6.14
CA ALA A 35 -6.70 9.18 7.45
C ALA A 35 -5.61 8.15 7.73
N GLU A 36 -5.92 6.87 7.50
CA GLU A 36 -4.95 5.78 7.62
C GLU A 36 -3.80 5.92 6.61
N ALA A 37 -4.09 6.35 5.38
CA ALA A 37 -3.06 6.58 4.37
C ALA A 37 -2.06 7.65 4.80
N VAL A 38 -2.54 8.77 5.37
CA VAL A 38 -1.67 9.84 5.88
C VAL A 38 -0.82 9.34 7.05
N GLU A 39 -1.40 8.61 8.00
CA GLU A 39 -0.67 8.01 9.11
C GLU A 39 0.44 7.07 8.61
N ARG A 40 0.09 6.15 7.72
CA ARG A 40 1.02 5.18 7.12
C ARG A 40 2.10 5.86 6.27
N PHE A 41 1.78 6.92 5.54
CA PHE A 41 2.77 7.68 4.78
C PHE A 41 3.84 8.28 5.69
N GLN A 42 3.42 8.86 6.82
CA GLN A 42 4.33 9.49 7.78
C GLN A 42 5.23 8.48 8.49
N THR A 43 4.71 7.29 8.80
CA THR A 43 5.44 6.24 9.54
C THR A 43 6.29 5.36 8.64
N GLU A 44 5.75 4.92 7.50
CA GLU A 44 6.40 3.93 6.63
C GLU A 44 7.30 4.56 5.57
N LYS A 45 7.15 5.86 5.27
CA LYS A 45 7.94 6.60 4.27
C LYS A 45 8.09 5.84 2.93
N PRO A 46 6.97 5.59 2.23
CA PRO A 46 7.00 4.99 0.89
C PRO A 46 7.79 5.87 -0.10
N ASP A 47 8.33 5.22 -1.15
CA ASP A 47 9.11 5.85 -2.23
C ASP A 47 8.26 6.71 -3.19
#